data_AF-A0A2V6JSX6-F1
#
_entry.id   AF-A0A2V6JSX6-F1
#
_cell.length_a   1.000
_cell.length_b   1.000
_cell.length_c   1.000
_cell.angle_alpha   90.00
_cell.angle_beta   90.00
_cell.angle_gamma   90.00
#
_symmetry.space_group_name_H-M   'P 1'
#
loop_
_entity.id
_entity.type
_entity.pdbx_description
1 polymer ?
#
loop_
_entity_poly.entity_id
_entity_poly.type
_entity_poly.pdbx_seq_one_letter_code
_entity_poly.pdbx_strand_id
1 'polypeptide(L)'
;MKPGKLLFLNEDEVRRHLHMADLIPAMEKALIDFSAGKVTQPVRSVIKVDVAAATGFLGLMPALTPDGLGLKAVTFYPSNAERGIPTHMATIFLVDPQTGEPLAIMDGRLITEMRTAAVSAAATKLLAPPESKILAILGSGVQARSHVEALQLVRQFEEIRVWGPTTKHAERFAKEIGGRALSAEEAVRGADVVVTVTSSKTPVLKGSWL
;
A
#
# COMPACT_ATOMS: atom_id res chain seq x y z
N MET A 1 -30.58 -6.51 9.01
CA MET A 1 -30.40 -5.85 7.68
C MET A 1 -31.46 -6.38 6.75
N LYS A 2 -32.10 -5.55 5.91
CA LYS A 2 -32.98 -6.05 4.85
C LYS A 2 -32.13 -6.80 3.81
N PRO A 3 -32.57 -7.96 3.30
CA PRO A 3 -31.95 -8.59 2.13
C PRO A 3 -31.90 -7.60 0.95
N GLY A 4 -30.81 -7.57 0.19
CA GLY A 4 -30.81 -7.04 -1.18
C GLY A 4 -30.51 -5.55 -1.42
N LYS A 5 -29.78 -4.83 -0.56
CA LYS A 5 -29.23 -3.51 -0.96
C LYS A 5 -27.71 -3.54 -1.03
N LEU A 6 -27.19 -3.54 -2.26
CA LEU A 6 -25.77 -3.32 -2.56
C LEU A 6 -25.30 -2.00 -1.94
N LEU A 7 -24.25 -2.08 -1.12
CA LEU A 7 -23.63 -0.91 -0.50
C LEU A 7 -22.64 -0.26 -1.46
N PHE A 8 -22.62 1.06 -1.52
CA PHE A 8 -21.61 1.83 -2.23
C PHE A 8 -20.87 2.68 -1.21
N LEU A 9 -19.55 2.51 -1.11
CA LEU A 9 -18.70 3.31 -0.23
C LEU A 9 -17.71 4.11 -1.06
N ASN A 10 -17.83 5.43 -1.04
CA ASN A 10 -16.82 6.33 -1.60
C ASN A 10 -15.58 6.39 -0.69
N GLU A 11 -14.56 7.12 -1.11
CA GLU A 11 -13.30 7.23 -0.36
C GLU A 11 -13.50 7.81 1.05
N ASP A 12 -14.36 8.81 1.23
CA ASP A 12 -14.62 9.43 2.54
C ASP A 12 -15.31 8.46 3.49
N GLU A 13 -16.23 7.64 2.98
CA GLU A 13 -16.89 6.59 3.75
C GLU A 13 -15.90 5.49 4.13
N VAL A 14 -15.05 5.05 3.20
CA VAL A 14 -13.95 4.11 3.50
C VAL A 14 -13.04 4.70 4.58
N ARG A 15 -12.64 5.97 4.46
CA ARG A 15 -11.75 6.66 5.41
C ARG A 15 -12.32 6.73 6.83
N ARG A 16 -13.64 6.83 6.97
CA ARG A 16 -14.31 6.85 8.29
C ARG A 16 -14.27 5.50 8.99
N HIS A 17 -14.06 4.40 8.26
CA HIS A 17 -14.14 3.04 8.79
C HIS A 17 -12.83 2.26 8.74
N LEU A 18 -11.87 2.68 7.92
CA LEU A 18 -10.59 2.00 7.77
C LEU A 18 -9.53 2.68 8.63
N HIS A 19 -9.14 2.01 9.72
CA HIS A 19 -8.09 2.50 10.63
C HIS A 19 -6.84 1.62 10.54
N MET A 20 -5.67 2.25 10.49
CA MET A 20 -4.39 1.53 10.33
C MET A 20 -4.12 0.54 11.47
N ALA A 21 -4.49 0.90 12.70
CA ALA A 21 -4.31 0.06 13.88
C ALA A 21 -5.09 -1.27 13.80
N ASP A 22 -6.27 -1.27 13.18
CA ASP A 22 -7.08 -2.48 12.95
C ASP A 22 -6.61 -3.25 11.71
N LEU A 23 -6.04 -2.53 10.74
CA LEU A 23 -5.63 -3.11 9.47
C LEU A 23 -4.36 -3.95 9.58
N ILE A 24 -3.40 -3.57 10.43
CA ILE A 24 -2.17 -4.35 10.67
C ILE A 24 -2.49 -5.79 11.14
N PRO A 25 -3.24 -6.01 12.23
CA PRO A 25 -3.60 -7.37 12.66
C PRO A 25 -4.48 -8.10 11.63
N ALA A 26 -5.34 -7.40 10.89
CA ALA A 26 -6.09 -8.01 9.79
C ALA A 26 -5.17 -8.52 8.66
N MET A 27 -4.11 -7.78 8.32
CA MET A 27 -3.11 -8.21 7.34
C MET A 27 -2.23 -9.35 7.87
N GLU A 28 -1.89 -9.35 9.16
CA GLU A 28 -1.22 -10.50 9.81
C GLU A 28 -2.07 -11.77 9.65
N LYS A 29 -3.37 -11.71 10.01
CA LYS A 29 -4.30 -12.84 9.85
C LYS A 29 -4.40 -13.30 8.39
N ALA A 30 -4.54 -12.37 7.44
CA ALA A 30 -4.64 -12.70 6.02
C ALA A 30 -3.40 -13.44 5.50
N LEU A 31 -2.20 -13.03 5.93
CA LEU A 31 -0.94 -13.70 5.58
C LEU A 31 -0.87 -15.11 6.22
N ILE A 32 -1.25 -15.24 7.49
CA ILE A 32 -1.30 -16.53 8.19
C ILE A 32 -2.28 -17.49 7.50
N ASP A 33 -3.50 -17.04 7.19
CA ASP A 33 -4.51 -17.87 6.54
C ASP A 33 -4.09 -18.29 5.12
N PHE A 34 -3.38 -17.42 4.40
CA PHE A 34 -2.78 -17.77 3.11
C PHE A 34 -1.71 -18.86 3.26
N SER A 35 -0.76 -18.69 4.17
CA SER A 35 0.28 -19.70 4.45
C SER A 35 -0.29 -21.02 4.98
N ALA A 36 -1.43 -20.99 5.66
CA ALA A 36 -2.13 -22.18 6.14
C ALA A 36 -3.00 -22.87 5.07
N GLY A 37 -3.00 -22.39 3.81
CA GLY A 37 -3.76 -22.99 2.71
C GLY A 37 -5.27 -22.74 2.76
N LYS A 38 -5.73 -21.75 3.54
CA LYS A 38 -7.16 -21.43 3.71
C LYS A 38 -7.68 -20.38 2.73
N VAL A 39 -6.81 -19.86 1.85
CA VAL A 39 -7.13 -18.78 0.92
C VAL A 39 -7.01 -19.28 -0.52
N THR A 40 -8.04 -19.06 -1.32
CA THR A 40 -7.96 -19.22 -2.77
C THR A 40 -7.70 -17.86 -3.39
N GLN A 41 -6.47 -17.66 -3.90
CA GLN A 41 -6.05 -16.43 -4.55
C GLN A 41 -5.30 -16.77 -5.84
N PRO A 42 -5.97 -16.72 -7.01
CA PRO A 42 -5.29 -16.97 -8.28
C PRO A 42 -4.29 -15.85 -8.59
N VAL A 43 -3.38 -16.14 -9.53
CA VAL A 43 -2.51 -15.11 -10.11
C VAL A 43 -3.39 -14.02 -10.73
N ARG A 44 -3.05 -12.76 -10.45
CA ARG A 44 -3.81 -11.60 -10.98
C ARG A 44 -3.88 -11.64 -12.51
N SER A 45 -5.05 -11.33 -13.07
CA SER A 45 -5.21 -11.11 -14.50
C SER A 45 -4.86 -9.68 -14.84
N VAL A 46 -4.09 -9.46 -15.92
CA VAL A 46 -3.68 -8.12 -16.36
C VAL A 46 -3.99 -7.95 -17.84
N ILE A 47 -4.68 -6.87 -18.18
CA ILE A 47 -4.85 -6.39 -19.54
C ILE A 47 -3.97 -5.15 -19.70
N LYS A 48 -3.03 -5.19 -20.65
CA LYS A 48 -2.33 -3.98 -21.09
C LYS A 48 -3.32 -3.15 -21.91
N VAL A 49 -3.49 -1.90 -21.53
CA VAL A 49 -4.27 -0.92 -22.28
C VAL A 49 -3.31 -0.12 -23.13
N ASP A 50 -3.53 -0.16 -24.44
CA ASP A 50 -2.73 0.55 -25.43
C ASP A 50 -3.71 1.19 -26.43
N VAL A 51 -4.10 2.43 -26.14
CA VAL A 51 -5.05 3.21 -26.94
C VAL A 51 -4.37 4.51 -27.38
N ALA A 52 -4.84 5.12 -28.47
CA ALA A 52 -4.20 6.27 -29.10
C ALA A 52 -3.84 7.41 -28.13
N ALA A 53 -4.63 7.62 -27.07
CA ALA A 53 -4.42 8.69 -26.09
C ALA A 53 -3.69 8.27 -24.80
N ALA A 54 -3.49 6.96 -24.54
CA ALA A 54 -2.95 6.51 -23.27
C ALA A 54 -2.42 5.07 -23.29
N THR A 55 -1.35 4.84 -22.52
CA THR A 55 -0.90 3.50 -22.15
C THR A 55 -1.15 3.27 -20.66
N GLY A 56 -1.56 2.06 -20.31
CA GLY A 56 -1.87 1.70 -18.93
C GLY A 56 -2.14 0.21 -18.75
N PHE A 57 -2.68 -0.13 -17.59
CA PHE A 57 -3.01 -1.50 -17.23
C PHE A 57 -4.34 -1.55 -16.49
N LEU A 58 -5.13 -2.60 -16.73
CA LEU A 58 -6.21 -3.05 -15.87
C LEU A 58 -5.78 -4.37 -15.22
N GLY A 59 -5.78 -4.41 -13.89
CA GLY A 59 -5.50 -5.61 -13.10
C GLY A 59 -6.72 -6.05 -12.30
N LEU A 60 -7.01 -7.36 -12.31
CA LEU A 60 -8.05 -7.98 -11.50
C LEU A 60 -7.39 -8.93 -10.47
N MET A 61 -7.76 -8.77 -9.21
CA MET A 61 -7.20 -9.51 -8.08
C MET A 61 -8.33 -10.08 -7.22
N PRO A 62 -8.95 -11.21 -7.62
CA PRO A 62 -9.95 -11.89 -6.80
C PRO A 62 -9.29 -12.72 -5.68
N ALA A 63 -9.99 -12.86 -4.56
CA ALA A 63 -9.60 -13.75 -3.48
C ALA A 63 -10.83 -14.26 -2.72
N LEU A 64 -10.81 -15.55 -2.35
CA LEU A 64 -11.70 -16.15 -1.35
C LEU A 64 -10.87 -16.45 -0.10
N THR A 65 -11.31 -15.91 1.03
CA THR A 65 -10.72 -16.12 2.36
C THR A 65 -11.78 -16.69 3.31
N PRO A 66 -11.40 -17.18 4.50
CA PRO A 66 -12.38 -17.57 5.53
C PRO A 66 -13.36 -16.45 5.92
N ASP A 67 -12.96 -15.18 5.73
CA ASP A 67 -13.74 -14.01 6.16
C ASP A 67 -14.55 -13.38 5.01
N GLY A 68 -14.36 -13.82 3.76
CA GLY A 68 -15.13 -13.28 2.64
C GLY A 68 -14.56 -13.54 1.25
N LEU A 69 -15.40 -13.24 0.25
CA LEU A 69 -15.10 -13.29 -1.18
C LEU A 69 -15.13 -11.88 -1.76
N GLY A 70 -14.12 -11.54 -2.56
CA GLY A 70 -14.13 -10.28 -3.28
C GLY A 70 -13.08 -10.19 -4.37
N LEU A 71 -13.07 -9.07 -5.06
CA LEU A 71 -12.07 -8.74 -6.05
C LEU A 71 -11.68 -7.26 -5.96
N LYS A 72 -10.40 -6.99 -6.18
CA LYS A 72 -9.94 -5.64 -6.54
C LYS A 72 -9.81 -5.53 -8.04
N ALA A 73 -10.46 -4.53 -8.62
CA ALA A 73 -10.13 -4.01 -9.95
C ALA A 73 -9.24 -2.78 -9.75
N VAL A 74 -8.06 -2.75 -10.39
CA VAL A 74 -7.11 -1.63 -10.29
C VAL A 74 -6.66 -1.21 -11.67
N THR A 75 -6.60 0.09 -11.91
CA THR A 75 -5.97 0.65 -13.10
C THR A 75 -4.67 1.35 -12.74
N PHE A 76 -3.69 1.27 -13.64
CA PHE A 76 -2.42 1.98 -13.51
C PHE A 76 -2.08 2.71 -14.82
N TYR A 77 -2.05 4.04 -14.75
CA TYR A 77 -1.79 4.93 -15.89
C TYR A 77 -0.70 5.94 -15.50
N PRO A 78 0.58 5.70 -15.87
CA PRO A 78 1.68 6.58 -15.49
C PRO A 78 1.49 8.04 -15.94
N SER A 79 0.95 8.25 -17.15
CA SER A 79 0.73 9.58 -17.74
C SER A 79 -0.29 10.45 -16.98
N ASN A 80 -1.09 9.86 -16.09
CA ASN A 80 -2.00 10.63 -15.24
C ASN A 80 -1.25 11.60 -14.30
N ALA A 81 0.01 11.32 -13.97
CA ALA A 81 0.83 12.21 -13.15
C ALA A 81 0.96 13.61 -13.76
N GLU A 82 1.07 13.71 -15.08
CA GLU A 82 1.17 14.98 -15.82
C GLU A 82 -0.14 15.76 -15.86
N ARG A 83 -1.26 15.07 -15.60
CA ARG A 83 -2.63 15.60 -15.68
C ARG A 83 -3.22 15.92 -14.30
N GLY A 84 -2.46 15.72 -13.23
CA GLY A 84 -2.96 15.86 -11.85
C GLY A 84 -3.99 14.81 -11.45
N ILE A 85 -4.08 13.70 -12.18
CA ILE A 85 -4.98 12.58 -11.89
C ILE A 85 -4.19 11.51 -11.12
N PRO A 86 -4.78 10.79 -10.15
CA PRO A 86 -4.11 9.64 -9.55
C PRO A 86 -3.64 8.62 -10.60
N THR A 87 -2.39 8.18 -10.49
CA THR A 87 -1.83 7.16 -11.39
C THR A 87 -2.42 5.78 -11.14
N HIS A 88 -2.91 5.55 -9.93
CA HIS A 88 -3.65 4.34 -9.56
C HIS A 88 -5.07 4.70 -9.17
N MET A 89 -6.03 3.98 -9.73
CA MET A 89 -7.40 3.95 -9.24
C MET A 89 -7.78 2.51 -8.96
N ALA A 90 -8.62 2.29 -7.96
CA ALA A 90 -9.08 0.94 -7.67
C ALA A 90 -10.50 0.94 -7.15
N THR A 91 -11.17 -0.17 -7.36
CA THR A 91 -12.50 -0.50 -6.84
C THR A 91 -12.41 -1.87 -6.18
N ILE A 92 -12.96 -1.99 -4.97
CA ILE A 92 -13.16 -3.29 -4.31
C ILE A 92 -14.61 -3.68 -4.48
N PHE A 93 -14.84 -4.92 -4.92
CA PHE A 93 -16.16 -5.52 -5.01
C PHE A 93 -16.22 -6.73 -4.07
N LEU A 94 -17.15 -6.70 -3.13
CA LEU A 94 -17.40 -7.77 -2.17
C LEU A 94 -18.67 -8.53 -2.54
N VAL A 95 -18.61 -9.84 -2.34
CA VAL A 95 -19.66 -10.78 -2.69
C VAL A 95 -19.88 -11.73 -1.52
N ASP A 96 -21.13 -12.08 -1.27
CA ASP A 96 -21.47 -13.14 -0.33
C ASP A 96 -21.01 -14.49 -0.90
N PRO A 97 -20.05 -15.20 -0.26
CA PRO A 97 -19.56 -16.47 -0.78
C PRO A 97 -20.62 -17.59 -0.75
N GLN A 98 -21.71 -17.45 0.03
CA GLN A 98 -22.76 -18.47 0.13
C GLN A 98 -23.81 -18.34 -0.98
N THR A 99 -24.15 -17.11 -1.36
CA THR A 99 -25.26 -16.81 -2.28
C THR A 99 -24.81 -16.23 -3.62
N GLY A 100 -23.59 -15.70 -3.68
CA GLY A 100 -23.11 -14.91 -4.82
C GLY A 100 -23.68 -13.49 -4.87
N GLU A 101 -24.46 -13.06 -3.87
CA GLU A 101 -25.06 -11.73 -3.86
C GLU A 101 -24.00 -10.63 -3.71
N PRO A 102 -24.05 -9.58 -4.53
CA PRO A 102 -23.23 -8.39 -4.35
C PRO A 102 -23.46 -7.72 -2.99
N LEU A 103 -22.41 -7.59 -2.17
CA LEU A 103 -22.49 -6.97 -0.85
C LEU A 103 -22.11 -5.48 -0.89
N ALA A 104 -20.95 -5.17 -1.48
CA ALA A 104 -20.45 -3.80 -1.52
C ALA A 104 -19.57 -3.51 -2.75
N ILE A 105 -19.63 -2.27 -3.23
CA ILE A 105 -18.64 -1.65 -4.13
C ILE A 105 -18.01 -0.50 -3.37
N MET A 106 -16.69 -0.49 -3.26
CA MET A 106 -15.96 0.49 -2.44
C MET A 106 -14.83 1.14 -3.24
N ASP A 107 -14.51 2.40 -2.91
CA ASP A 107 -13.23 2.98 -3.30
C ASP A 107 -12.10 2.06 -2.83
N GLY A 108 -11.24 1.66 -3.78
CA GLY A 108 -10.11 0.79 -3.51
C GLY A 108 -8.78 1.53 -3.46
N ARG A 109 -8.75 2.85 -3.72
CA ARG A 109 -7.53 3.64 -3.74
C ARG A 109 -6.97 3.72 -2.32
N LEU A 110 -7.75 4.26 -1.39
CA LEU A 110 -7.32 4.37 0.02
C LEU A 110 -7.07 2.99 0.65
N ILE A 111 -7.93 2.00 0.36
CA ILE A 111 -7.73 0.62 0.81
C ILE A 111 -6.38 0.08 0.33
N THR A 112 -6.04 0.29 -0.95
CA THR A 112 -4.76 -0.16 -1.51
C THR A 112 -3.57 0.54 -0.86
N GLU A 113 -3.69 1.84 -0.59
CA GLU A 113 -2.65 2.61 0.11
C GLU A 113 -2.38 2.02 1.49
N MET A 114 -3.41 1.97 2.34
CA MET A 114 -3.28 1.57 3.73
C MET A 114 -2.91 0.10 3.89
N ARG A 115 -3.54 -0.81 3.14
CA ARG A 115 -3.26 -2.26 3.28
C ARG A 115 -1.85 -2.61 2.84
N THR A 116 -1.28 -1.84 1.90
CA THR A 116 0.10 -2.09 1.44
C THR A 116 1.09 -1.72 2.54
N ALA A 117 0.90 -0.58 3.18
CA ALA A 117 1.68 -0.18 4.34
C ALA A 117 1.49 -1.12 5.55
N ALA A 118 0.25 -1.54 5.82
CA ALA A 118 -0.07 -2.44 6.91
C ALA A 118 0.62 -3.82 6.78
N VAL A 119 0.70 -4.38 5.57
CA VAL A 119 1.48 -5.61 5.32
C VAL A 119 2.97 -5.40 5.63
N SER A 120 3.55 -4.27 5.21
CA SER A 120 4.93 -3.93 5.53
C SER A 120 5.16 -3.77 7.03
N ALA A 121 4.20 -3.19 7.76
CA ALA A 121 4.25 -3.05 9.21
C ALA A 121 4.13 -4.42 9.92
N ALA A 122 3.22 -5.28 9.48
CA ALA A 122 3.09 -6.66 9.97
C ALA A 122 4.41 -7.45 9.79
N ALA A 123 5.04 -7.34 8.61
CA ALA A 123 6.34 -7.96 8.36
C ALA A 123 7.45 -7.36 9.23
N THR A 124 7.52 -6.03 9.34
CA THR A 124 8.53 -5.32 10.15
C THR A 124 8.42 -5.71 11.63
N LYS A 125 7.20 -5.84 12.14
CA LYS A 125 6.96 -6.26 13.53
C LYS A 125 7.61 -7.59 13.87
N LEU A 126 7.65 -8.53 12.93
CA LEU A 126 8.21 -9.87 13.10
C LEU A 126 9.70 -9.98 12.71
N LEU A 127 10.13 -9.24 11.68
CA LEU A 127 11.44 -9.41 11.07
C LEU A 127 12.49 -8.41 11.54
N ALA A 128 12.09 -7.19 11.92
CA ALA A 128 13.02 -6.18 12.40
C ALA A 128 13.28 -6.36 13.91
N PRO A 129 14.50 -6.09 14.40
CA PRO A 129 14.76 -6.01 15.84
C PRO A 129 13.75 -5.10 16.57
N PRO A 130 13.34 -5.42 17.81
CA PRO A 130 12.48 -4.54 18.61
C PRO A 130 13.10 -3.16 18.85
N GLU A 131 14.43 -3.10 18.94
CA GLU A 131 15.23 -1.89 19.19
C GLU A 131 15.55 -1.07 17.92
N SER A 132 14.90 -1.35 16.78
CA SER A 132 15.08 -0.57 15.55
C SER A 132 14.60 0.88 15.76
N LYS A 133 15.51 1.84 15.55
CA LYS A 133 15.33 3.27 15.84
C LYS A 133 15.43 4.17 14.61
N ILE A 134 16.05 3.70 13.53
CA ILE A 134 16.30 4.50 12.33
C ILE A 134 15.53 3.92 11.14
N LEU A 135 14.61 4.71 10.59
CA LEU A 135 13.81 4.37 9.41
C LEU A 135 14.31 5.14 8.18
N ALA A 136 14.69 4.42 7.13
CA ALA A 136 14.95 5.00 5.82
C ALA A 136 13.76 4.77 4.87
N ILE A 137 13.19 5.85 4.32
CA ILE A 137 12.15 5.81 3.29
C ILE A 137 12.75 6.30 1.97
N LEU A 138 12.90 5.40 1.01
CA LEU A 138 13.24 5.73 -0.37
C LEU A 138 11.94 5.92 -1.17
N GLY A 139 11.54 7.18 -1.32
CA GLY A 139 10.30 7.65 -1.96
C GLY A 139 9.62 8.74 -1.14
N SER A 140 8.82 9.59 -1.79
CA SER A 140 8.07 10.69 -1.13
C SER A 140 6.62 10.79 -1.60
N GLY A 141 6.11 9.71 -2.21
CA GLY A 141 4.75 9.62 -2.72
C GLY A 141 3.73 9.15 -1.67
N VAL A 142 2.55 8.80 -2.15
CA VAL A 142 1.43 8.31 -1.33
C VAL A 142 1.81 7.12 -0.44
N GLN A 143 2.52 6.13 -1.00
CA GLN A 143 2.95 4.96 -0.24
C GLN A 143 3.95 5.32 0.86
N ALA A 144 4.83 6.30 0.65
CA ALA A 144 5.77 6.75 1.68
C ALA A 144 5.05 7.27 2.93
N ARG A 145 4.01 8.09 2.75
CA ARG A 145 3.17 8.61 3.84
C ARG A 145 2.51 7.48 4.62
N SER A 146 1.83 6.58 3.91
CA SER A 146 1.11 5.48 4.56
C SER A 146 2.05 4.50 5.26
N HIS A 147 3.26 4.25 4.72
CA HIS A 147 4.27 3.40 5.36
C HIS A 147 4.82 4.03 6.64
N VAL A 148 5.08 5.34 6.66
CA VAL A 148 5.51 6.02 7.89
C VAL A 148 4.45 5.88 8.98
N GLU A 149 3.17 6.14 8.66
CA GLU A 149 2.05 5.98 9.58
C GLU A 149 1.96 4.55 10.13
N ALA A 150 1.99 3.53 9.25
CA ALA A 150 1.87 2.13 9.67
C ALA A 150 3.07 1.65 10.49
N LEU A 151 4.29 2.04 10.11
CA LEU A 151 5.51 1.56 10.76
C LEU A 151 5.70 2.17 12.14
N GLN A 152 5.27 3.42 12.35
CA GLN A 152 5.26 4.07 13.67
C GLN A 152 4.32 3.39 14.67
N LEU A 153 3.34 2.59 14.21
CA LEU A 153 2.48 1.80 15.09
C LEU A 153 3.14 0.52 15.59
N VAL A 154 4.23 0.06 14.95
CA VAL A 154 4.90 -1.20 15.30
C VAL A 154 6.33 -1.01 15.82
N ARG A 155 6.94 0.16 15.61
CA ARG A 155 8.29 0.52 16.08
C ARG A 155 8.35 1.99 16.47
N GLN A 156 9.20 2.32 17.44
CA GLN A 156 9.49 3.69 17.86
C GLN A 156 10.77 4.18 17.16
N PHE A 157 10.60 4.89 16.05
CA PHE A 157 11.74 5.46 15.34
C PHE A 157 12.15 6.81 15.93
N GLU A 158 13.42 6.94 16.29
CA GLU A 158 14.05 8.18 16.76
C GLU A 158 14.48 9.08 15.57
N GLU A 159 14.77 8.47 14.42
CA GLU A 159 15.14 9.19 13.20
C GLU A 159 14.41 8.61 11.97
N ILE A 160 13.82 9.49 11.16
CA ILE A 160 13.28 9.13 9.84
C ILE A 160 14.07 9.85 8.76
N ARG A 161 14.70 9.09 7.87
CA ARG A 161 15.51 9.57 6.75
C ARG A 161 14.74 9.34 5.46
N VAL A 162 14.64 10.38 4.64
CA VAL A 162 13.86 10.37 3.41
C VAL A 162 14.76 10.67 2.23
N TRP A 163 14.60 9.91 1.17
CA TRP A 163 15.14 10.26 -0.13
C TRP A 163 14.03 10.21 -1.19
N GLY A 164 14.16 11.01 -2.25
CA GLY A 164 13.36 10.90 -3.44
C GLY A 164 14.06 11.54 -4.64
N PRO A 165 13.70 11.16 -5.88
CA PRO A 165 14.35 11.67 -7.08
C PRO A 165 14.13 13.19 -7.30
N THR A 166 13.07 13.75 -6.72
CA THR A 166 12.80 15.18 -6.71
C THR A 166 13.08 15.73 -5.31
N THR A 167 14.22 16.40 -5.13
CA THR A 167 14.69 16.90 -3.82
C THR A 167 13.63 17.72 -3.08
N LYS A 168 12.98 18.68 -3.77
CA LYS A 168 11.92 19.50 -3.18
C LYS A 168 10.74 18.69 -2.62
N HIS A 169 10.40 17.56 -3.26
CA HIS A 169 9.33 16.68 -2.78
C HIS A 169 9.77 15.88 -1.56
N ALA A 170 11.02 15.40 -1.54
CA ALA A 170 11.59 14.69 -0.41
C ALA A 170 11.72 15.62 0.82
N GLU A 171 12.22 16.84 0.65
CA GLU A 171 12.33 17.86 1.71
C GLU A 171 10.97 18.22 2.31
N ARG A 172 9.97 18.46 1.45
CA ARG A 172 8.59 18.75 1.89
C ARG A 172 8.03 17.58 2.69
N PHE A 173 8.13 16.36 2.16
CA PHE A 173 7.64 15.17 2.84
C PHE A 173 8.36 14.91 4.17
N ALA A 174 9.70 15.01 4.19
CA ALA A 174 10.50 14.89 5.40
C ALA A 174 10.05 15.89 6.47
N LYS A 175 9.86 17.16 6.11
CA LYS A 175 9.36 18.19 7.03
C LYS A 175 7.99 17.84 7.61
N GLU A 176 7.06 17.34 6.78
CA GLU A 176 5.69 16.99 7.20
C GLU A 176 5.66 15.86 8.24
N ILE A 177 6.62 14.93 8.19
CA ILE A 177 6.70 13.78 9.11
C ILE A 177 7.73 13.96 10.24
N GLY A 178 8.40 15.11 10.32
CA GLY A 178 9.48 15.34 11.28
C GLY A 178 10.78 14.56 10.99
N GLY A 179 11.01 14.17 9.73
CA GLY A 179 12.22 13.50 9.26
C GLY A 179 13.24 14.43 8.59
N ARG A 180 14.28 13.84 7.99
CA ARG A 180 15.36 14.53 7.29
C ARG A 180 15.47 14.06 5.85
N ALA A 181 15.54 14.98 4.90
CA ALA A 181 15.84 14.64 3.51
C ALA A 181 17.36 14.51 3.31
N LEU A 182 17.80 13.38 2.75
CA LEU A 182 19.21 13.03 2.55
C LEU A 182 19.42 12.45 1.15
N SER A 183 20.67 12.23 0.74
CA SER A 183 20.94 11.39 -0.43
C SER A 183 20.52 9.94 -0.16
N ALA A 184 20.32 9.14 -1.23
CA ALA A 184 19.88 7.75 -1.08
C ALA A 184 20.85 6.91 -0.22
N GLU A 185 22.15 7.11 -0.41
CA GLU A 185 23.18 6.40 0.35
C GLU A 185 23.20 6.83 1.82
N GLU A 186 23.18 8.13 2.11
CA GLU A 186 23.14 8.65 3.48
C GLU A 186 21.87 8.25 4.22
N ALA A 187 20.73 8.16 3.53
CA ALA A 187 19.49 7.69 4.12
C ALA A 187 19.59 6.23 4.57
N VAL A 188 20.21 5.37 3.75
CA VAL A 188 20.28 3.92 3.96
C VAL A 188 21.36 3.51 4.95
N ARG A 189 22.55 4.12 4.89
CA ARG A 189 23.68 3.70 5.72
C ARG A 189 23.36 3.81 7.20
N GLY A 190 23.40 2.68 7.90
CA GLY A 190 23.08 2.60 9.33
C GLY A 190 21.60 2.80 9.66
N ALA A 191 20.69 2.63 8.69
CA ALA A 191 19.26 2.52 8.98
C ALA A 191 18.90 1.09 9.39
N ASP A 192 18.04 0.95 10.40
CA ASP A 192 17.60 -0.36 10.89
C ASP A 192 16.50 -0.96 10.00
N VAL A 193 15.66 -0.09 9.43
CA VAL A 193 14.56 -0.47 8.53
C VAL A 193 14.65 0.39 7.28
N VAL A 194 14.68 -0.24 6.10
CA VAL A 194 14.70 0.44 4.81
C VAL A 194 13.44 0.08 4.03
N VAL A 195 12.70 1.10 3.60
CA VAL A 195 11.46 0.96 2.82
C VAL A 195 11.65 1.59 1.45
N THR A 196 11.53 0.77 0.41
CA THR A 196 11.59 1.23 -0.99
C THR A 196 10.18 1.37 -1.57
N VAL A 197 9.70 2.61 -1.70
CA VAL A 197 8.36 2.96 -2.17
C VAL A 197 8.44 3.96 -3.33
N THR A 198 9.26 3.59 -4.33
CA THR A 198 9.46 4.37 -5.56
C THR A 198 8.81 3.68 -6.76
N SER A 199 8.53 4.45 -7.81
CA SER A 199 8.20 3.92 -9.14
C SER A 199 9.43 3.82 -10.06
N SER A 200 10.63 3.73 -9.47
CA SER A 200 11.87 3.72 -10.25
C SER A 200 11.96 2.45 -11.11
N LYS A 201 12.41 2.61 -12.36
CA LYS A 201 12.72 1.50 -13.28
C LYS A 201 14.18 1.06 -13.18
N THR A 202 15.00 1.79 -12.43
CA THR A 202 16.41 1.50 -12.18
C THR A 202 16.66 1.34 -10.68
N PRO A 203 17.70 0.58 -10.26
CA PRO A 203 18.00 0.39 -8.85
C PRO A 203 18.24 1.71 -8.11
N VAL A 204 17.56 1.89 -6.97
CA VAL A 204 17.70 3.05 -6.06
C VAL A 204 18.30 2.69 -4.71
N LEU A 205 18.49 1.40 -4.44
CA LEU A 205 19.12 0.83 -3.25
C LEU A 205 20.26 -0.07 -3.71
N LYS A 206 21.46 0.10 -3.15
CA LYS A 206 22.62 -0.75 -3.44
C LYS A 206 22.97 -1.59 -2.21
N GLY A 207 23.34 -2.85 -2.44
CA GLY A 207 23.74 -3.75 -1.36
C GLY A 207 24.94 -3.27 -0.55
N SER A 208 25.85 -2.50 -1.14
CA SER A 208 27.02 -1.92 -0.46
C SER A 208 26.69 -0.81 0.56
N TRP A 209 25.41 -0.44 0.68
CA TRP A 209 24.92 0.55 1.66
C TRP A 209 24.30 -0.09 2.89
N LEU A 210 23.93 -1.38 2.79
CA LEU A 210 23.29 -2.18 3.85
C LEU A 210 24.32 -2.72 4.84
#